data_AF-A0AAW5RZP3-F1
#
_entry.id   AF-A0AAW5RZP3-F1
#
_cell.length_a   1.000
_cell.length_b   1.000
_cell.length_c   1.000
_cell.angle_alpha   90.00
_cell.angle_beta   90.00
_cell.angle_gamma   90.00
#
_symmetry.space_group_name_H-M   'P 1'
#
loop_
_entity.id
_entity.type
_entity.pdbx_description
1 polymer ?
#
loop_
_entity_poly.entity_id
_entity_poly.type
_entity_poly.pdbx_seq_one_letter_code
_entity_poly.pdbx_strand_id
1 'polypeptide(L)'
;MAQHAQDLPGALNARRDMLAIAADPALDASAKLFAFCLLAHLTALRQAGHRGGVNRDSWATAVGEMMYPPDSFERKRYGAVGVCRRVIAADIPRYELARVPVESIQCQTPKSRGPDAGKPCGKPGVGHPVIDYDPDTGQTRWIAYCRNHSHPSLDEWRHKRRQAWEDNGRPSPPPNTGGVLARHFATDWDVLYEWAADPSRTLLPEDNPPTPPQPKFTLIQGGAEGDPAGRQRPGREALKVCDATGQ
;
A
#
# COMPACT_ATOMS: atom_id res chain seq x y z
N MET A 1 14.33 -39.48 21.77
CA MET A 1 14.44 -38.79 20.46
C MET A 1 13.14 -39.01 19.72
N ALA A 2 12.18 -38.09 19.85
CA ALA A 2 10.93 -38.16 19.11
C ALA A 2 11.23 -37.84 17.64
N GLN A 3 11.06 -38.83 16.76
CA GLN A 3 11.14 -38.63 15.32
C GLN A 3 10.13 -37.55 14.94
N HIS A 4 10.60 -36.50 14.27
CA HIS A 4 9.76 -35.57 13.51
C HIS A 4 8.91 -36.41 12.56
N ALA A 5 7.70 -36.78 12.96
CA ALA A 5 6.67 -37.13 12.00
C ALA A 5 6.56 -35.90 11.09
N GLN A 6 7.02 -36.04 9.85
CA GLN A 6 6.99 -34.95 8.88
C GLN A 6 5.54 -34.46 8.80
N ASP A 7 5.31 -33.20 9.14
CA ASP A 7 4.01 -32.54 9.04
C ASP A 7 3.65 -32.39 7.55
N LEU A 8 3.20 -33.49 6.95
CA LEU A 8 2.84 -33.58 5.54
C LEU A 8 1.74 -32.57 5.18
N PRO A 9 0.66 -32.40 5.99
CA PRO A 9 -0.32 -31.35 5.74
C PRO A 9 0.30 -29.94 5.79
N GLY A 10 1.19 -29.66 6.74
CA GLY A 10 1.91 -28.39 6.82
C GLY A 10 2.78 -28.12 5.59
N ALA A 11 3.51 -29.12 5.12
CA ALA A 11 4.36 -29.01 3.92
C ALA A 11 3.55 -28.78 2.64
N LEU A 12 2.40 -29.47 2.48
CA LEU A 12 1.51 -29.28 1.35
C LEU A 12 0.88 -27.87 1.34
N ASN A 13 0.47 -27.36 2.50
CA ASN A 13 -0.03 -26.00 2.64
C ASN A 13 1.05 -24.96 2.31
N ALA A 14 2.27 -25.10 2.85
CA ALA A 14 3.37 -24.20 2.53
C ALA A 14 3.70 -24.18 1.03
N ARG A 15 3.67 -25.35 0.37
CA ARG A 15 3.83 -25.44 -1.09
C ARG A 15 2.73 -24.69 -1.84
N ARG A 16 1.46 -24.85 -1.43
CA ARG A 16 0.34 -24.14 -2.06
C ARG A 16 0.51 -22.62 -1.93
N ASP A 17 0.83 -22.14 -0.72
CA ASP A 17 0.98 -20.71 -0.44
C ASP A 17 2.18 -20.13 -1.23
N MET A 18 3.29 -20.88 -1.32
CA MET A 18 4.43 -20.51 -2.17
C MET A 18 4.05 -20.40 -3.66
N LEU A 19 3.26 -21.34 -4.18
CA LEU A 19 2.79 -21.27 -5.57
C LEU A 19 1.85 -20.10 -5.81
N ALA A 20 0.98 -19.76 -4.85
CA ALA A 20 0.10 -18.59 -4.93
C ALA A 20 0.90 -17.28 -5.00
N ILE A 21 1.93 -17.11 -4.16
CA ILE A 21 2.83 -15.95 -4.19
C ILE A 21 3.59 -15.88 -5.52
N ALA A 22 4.12 -17.02 -6.00
CA ALA A 22 4.88 -17.08 -7.24
C ALA A 22 4.04 -16.67 -8.46
N ALA A 23 2.79 -17.12 -8.51
CA ALA A 23 1.86 -16.91 -9.60
C ALA A 23 1.21 -15.52 -9.60
N ASP A 24 1.25 -14.76 -8.49
CA ASP A 24 0.65 -13.43 -8.41
C ASP A 24 1.42 -12.44 -9.31
N PRO A 25 0.80 -11.91 -10.38
CA PRO A 25 1.46 -10.94 -11.27
C PRO A 25 1.53 -9.54 -10.67
N ALA A 26 0.77 -9.25 -9.61
CA ALA A 26 0.76 -7.95 -8.95
C ALA A 26 1.90 -7.79 -7.93
N LEU A 27 2.57 -8.90 -7.54
CA LEU A 27 3.80 -8.84 -6.75
C LEU A 27 5.01 -8.69 -7.67
N ASP A 28 5.80 -7.64 -7.46
CA ASP A 28 7.12 -7.50 -8.09
C ASP A 28 8.15 -8.48 -7.49
N ALA A 29 9.36 -8.51 -8.05
CA ALA A 29 10.42 -9.42 -7.60
C ALA A 29 10.81 -9.22 -6.12
N SER A 30 10.84 -7.98 -5.64
CA SER A 30 11.18 -7.66 -4.26
C SER A 30 10.07 -8.05 -3.29
N ALA A 31 8.81 -7.82 -3.66
CA ALA A 31 7.64 -8.22 -2.90
C ALA A 31 7.50 -9.75 -2.84
N LYS A 32 7.79 -10.47 -3.94
CA LYS A 32 7.84 -11.94 -3.96
C LYS A 32 8.92 -12.49 -3.03
N LEU A 33 10.14 -11.94 -3.11
CA LEU A 33 11.25 -12.34 -2.25
C LEU A 33 10.89 -12.13 -0.77
N PHE A 34 10.36 -10.96 -0.42
CA PHE A 34 9.87 -10.68 0.93
C PHE A 34 8.80 -11.69 1.37
N ALA A 35 7.80 -11.96 0.53
CA ALA A 35 6.72 -12.89 0.84
C ALA A 35 7.23 -14.32 1.04
N PHE A 36 8.19 -14.79 0.23
CA PHE A 36 8.80 -16.11 0.42
C PHE A 36 9.60 -16.19 1.72
N CYS A 37 10.41 -15.18 2.03
CA CYS A 37 11.17 -15.14 3.27
C CYS A 37 10.25 -15.08 4.51
N LEU A 38 9.16 -14.31 4.44
CA LEU A 38 8.15 -14.26 5.49
C LEU A 38 7.43 -15.61 5.66
N LEU A 39 7.01 -16.25 4.56
CA LEU A 39 6.41 -17.59 4.59
C LEU A 39 7.36 -18.62 5.23
N ALA A 40 8.64 -18.60 4.85
CA ALA A 40 9.66 -19.48 5.43
C ALA A 40 9.83 -19.23 6.94
N HIS A 41 9.90 -17.97 7.36
CA HIS A 41 9.98 -17.58 8.77
C HIS A 41 8.79 -18.13 9.58
N LEU A 42 7.57 -17.90 9.11
CA LEU A 42 6.35 -18.33 9.79
C LEU A 42 6.23 -19.86 9.84
N THR A 43 6.69 -20.55 8.80
CA THR A 43 6.73 -22.02 8.76
C THR A 43 7.72 -22.57 9.79
N ALA A 44 8.91 -21.98 9.90
CA ALA A 44 9.91 -22.37 10.90
C ALA A 44 9.39 -22.15 12.33
N LEU A 45 8.74 -21.01 12.60
CA LEU A 45 8.13 -20.74 13.91
C LEU A 45 7.05 -21.77 14.27
N ARG A 46 6.21 -22.16 13.29
CA ARG A 46 5.18 -23.19 13.49
C ARG A 46 5.79 -24.55 13.81
N GLN A 47 6.84 -24.96 13.09
CA GLN A 47 7.54 -26.23 13.31
C GLN A 47 8.23 -26.28 14.67
N ALA A 48 8.74 -25.14 15.15
CA ALA A 48 9.30 -24.99 16.49
C ALA A 48 8.24 -24.99 17.63
N GLY A 49 6.94 -25.06 17.30
CA GLY A 49 5.86 -25.11 18.28
C GLY A 49 5.40 -23.74 18.79
N HIS A 50 5.87 -22.64 18.21
CA HIS A 50 5.41 -21.29 18.57
C HIS A 50 4.03 -21.01 17.96
N ARG A 51 2.96 -21.22 18.73
CA ARG A 51 1.56 -21.06 18.31
C ARG A 51 0.95 -19.66 18.52
N GLY A 52 1.70 -18.70 19.09
CA GLY A 52 1.08 -17.54 19.76
C GLY A 52 1.71 -16.16 19.54
N GLY A 53 2.65 -16.00 18.62
CA GLY A 53 3.20 -14.67 18.31
C GLY A 53 4.72 -14.66 18.20
N VAL A 54 5.21 -13.77 17.35
CA VAL A 54 6.62 -13.44 17.15
C VAL A 54 7.13 -12.77 18.43
N ASN A 55 8.05 -13.39 19.19
CA ASN A 55 8.63 -12.74 20.36
C ASN A 55 9.88 -11.93 19.97
N ARG A 56 9.76 -10.60 20.14
CA ARG A 56 10.71 -9.47 20.31
C ARG A 56 11.98 -9.32 19.46
N ASP A 57 12.62 -10.37 18.97
CA ASP A 57 13.77 -10.22 18.07
C ASP A 57 13.25 -10.05 16.64
N SER A 58 12.89 -8.79 16.35
CA SER A 58 12.50 -8.20 15.07
C SER A 58 12.37 -9.22 13.93
N TRP A 59 11.16 -9.74 13.69
CA TRP A 59 10.86 -10.55 12.50
C TRP A 59 11.37 -9.88 11.21
N ALA A 60 11.34 -8.54 11.16
CA ALA A 60 11.86 -7.75 10.05
C ALA A 60 13.38 -7.90 9.89
N THR A 61 14.11 -8.10 10.99
CA THR A 61 15.53 -8.45 10.97
C THR A 61 15.72 -9.85 10.38
N ALA A 62 15.03 -10.86 10.90
CA ALA A 62 15.14 -12.24 10.41
C ALA A 62 14.76 -12.36 8.93
N VAL A 63 13.62 -11.80 8.54
CA VAL A 63 13.17 -11.77 7.14
C VAL A 63 14.15 -10.99 6.27
N GLY A 64 14.62 -9.82 6.74
CA GLY A 64 15.60 -9.03 6.01
C GLY A 64 16.96 -9.71 5.84
N GLU A 65 17.34 -10.61 6.76
CA GLU A 65 18.55 -11.45 6.66
C GLU A 65 18.37 -12.58 5.66
N MET A 66 17.16 -13.14 5.55
CA MET A 66 16.84 -14.14 4.54
C MET A 66 16.73 -13.55 3.13
N MET A 67 16.25 -12.32 2.99
CA MET A 67 16.08 -11.70 1.66
C MET A 67 17.42 -11.42 0.98
N TYR A 68 18.42 -10.96 1.74
CA TYR A 68 19.66 -10.46 1.17
C TYR A 68 20.86 -10.83 2.04
N PRO A 69 21.96 -11.33 1.43
CA PRO A 69 23.16 -11.67 2.17
C PRO A 69 23.80 -10.41 2.80
N PRO A 70 24.56 -10.55 3.91
CA PRO A 70 25.16 -9.41 4.63
C PRO A 70 25.95 -8.46 3.75
N ASP A 71 26.60 -8.99 2.71
CA ASP A 71 27.45 -8.21 1.81
C ASP A 71 26.73 -7.51 0.65
N SER A 72 25.43 -7.75 0.48
CA SER A 72 24.63 -7.10 -0.56
C SER A 72 24.56 -5.59 -0.39
N PHE A 73 24.39 -4.90 -1.52
CA PHE A 73 24.22 -3.45 -1.53
C PHE A 73 23.00 -3.02 -0.70
N GLU A 74 21.89 -3.73 -0.82
CA GLU A 74 20.64 -3.47 -0.11
C GLU A 74 20.84 -3.56 1.40
N ARG A 75 21.51 -4.62 1.89
CA ARG A 75 21.81 -4.78 3.32
C ARG A 75 22.73 -3.70 3.85
N LYS A 76 23.80 -3.37 3.12
CA LYS A 76 24.74 -2.31 3.52
C LYS A 76 24.07 -0.94 3.55
N ARG A 77 23.13 -0.68 2.64
CA ARG A 77 22.47 0.62 2.51
C ARG A 77 21.29 0.81 3.46
N TYR A 78 20.51 -0.22 3.74
CA TYR A 78 19.25 -0.09 4.48
C TYR A 78 19.18 -0.93 5.77
N GLY A 79 20.11 -1.86 5.97
CA GLY A 79 20.04 -2.85 7.04
C GLY A 79 18.89 -3.85 6.85
N ALA A 80 18.80 -4.82 7.76
CA ALA A 80 17.79 -5.89 7.75
C ALA A 80 16.36 -5.36 7.80
N VAL A 81 16.13 -4.45 8.75
CA VAL A 81 14.81 -3.88 9.00
C VAL A 81 14.41 -2.95 7.85
N GLY A 82 15.35 -2.16 7.34
CA GLY A 82 15.08 -1.19 6.27
C GLY A 82 14.74 -1.85 4.93
N VAL A 83 15.31 -3.02 4.60
CA VAL A 83 14.89 -3.74 3.38
C VAL A 83 13.44 -4.19 3.46
N CYS A 84 12.99 -4.72 4.61
CA CYS A 84 11.58 -5.08 4.83
C CYS A 84 10.67 -3.85 4.78
N ARG A 85 11.08 -2.77 5.47
CA ARG A 85 10.34 -1.51 5.52
C ARG A 85 10.12 -0.94 4.11
N ARG A 86 11.13 -0.98 3.25
CA ARG A 86 11.02 -0.51 1.85
C ARG A 86 10.02 -1.31 1.02
N VAL A 87 9.99 -2.64 1.18
CA VAL A 87 9.02 -3.48 0.47
C VAL A 87 7.60 -3.17 0.95
N ILE A 88 7.38 -3.07 2.26
CA ILE A 88 6.05 -2.76 2.80
C ILE A 88 5.62 -1.34 2.41
N ALA A 89 6.54 -0.37 2.39
CA ALA A 89 6.26 0.98 1.91
C ALA A 89 5.85 1.00 0.43
N ALA A 90 6.48 0.17 -0.39
CA ALA A 90 6.12 0.02 -1.80
C ALA A 90 4.77 -0.69 -2.00
N ASP A 91 4.31 -1.49 -1.04
CA ASP A 91 3.01 -2.15 -1.04
C ASP A 91 1.88 -1.28 -0.43
N ILE A 92 2.15 -0.07 0.08
CA ILE A 92 1.08 0.80 0.61
C ILE A 92 0.03 1.07 -0.49
N PRO A 93 -1.27 0.75 -0.26
CA PRO A 93 -2.35 0.98 -1.21
C PRO A 93 -2.45 2.44 -1.64
N ARG A 94 -2.33 2.73 -2.95
CA ARG A 94 -2.28 4.11 -3.47
C ARG A 94 -2.79 4.26 -4.90
N TYR A 95 -3.43 5.39 -5.20
CA TYR A 95 -3.84 5.74 -6.56
C TYR A 95 -2.60 5.95 -7.42
N GLU A 96 -2.24 4.96 -8.24
CA GLU A 96 -1.22 5.12 -9.27
C GLU A 96 -1.84 5.58 -10.59
N LEU A 97 -1.46 6.77 -11.06
CA LEU A 97 -1.84 7.24 -12.38
C LEU A 97 -0.99 6.54 -13.44
N ALA A 98 -1.62 6.17 -14.56
CA ALA A 98 -0.88 5.74 -15.73
C ALA A 98 0.20 6.78 -16.05
N ARG A 99 1.46 6.35 -16.13
CA ARG A 99 2.55 7.25 -16.51
C ARG A 99 2.29 7.75 -17.92
N VAL A 100 2.17 9.06 -18.06
CA VAL A 100 2.17 9.73 -19.36
C VAL A 100 3.60 10.18 -19.67
N PRO A 101 4.07 10.07 -20.92
CA PRO A 101 5.38 10.61 -21.31
C PRO A 101 5.47 12.09 -20.93
N VAL A 102 6.59 12.52 -20.34
CA VAL A 102 6.74 13.90 -19.82
C VAL A 102 6.54 14.92 -20.93
N GLU A 103 6.96 14.57 -22.14
CA GLU A 103 6.86 15.35 -23.38
C GLU A 103 5.40 15.59 -23.79
N SER A 104 4.47 14.74 -23.33
CA SER A 104 3.03 14.87 -23.59
C SER A 104 2.30 15.76 -22.58
N ILE A 105 2.96 16.17 -21.49
CA ILE A 105 2.33 16.93 -20.42
C ILE A 105 2.35 18.43 -20.76
N GLN A 106 1.16 18.97 -20.99
CA GLN A 106 0.97 20.38 -21.34
C GLN A 106 0.62 21.24 -20.11
N CYS A 107 0.95 22.52 -20.22
CA CYS A 107 0.61 23.56 -19.25
C CYS A 107 -0.92 23.72 -19.13
N GLN A 108 -1.44 23.43 -17.94
CA GLN A 108 -2.88 23.46 -17.63
C GLN A 108 -3.35 24.79 -17.06
N THR A 109 -2.47 25.78 -16.89
CA THR A 109 -2.88 27.11 -16.41
C THR A 109 -3.93 27.70 -17.35
N PRO A 110 -5.12 28.08 -16.85
CA PRO A 110 -6.15 28.66 -17.68
C PRO A 110 -5.69 30.02 -18.21
N LYS A 111 -5.92 30.27 -19.50
CA LYS A 111 -5.64 31.58 -20.10
C LYS A 111 -6.54 32.62 -19.44
N SER A 112 -5.95 33.74 -19.01
CA SER A 112 -6.68 34.80 -18.31
C SER A 112 -7.43 35.76 -19.22
N ARG A 113 -7.09 35.83 -20.51
CA ARG A 113 -7.62 36.80 -21.48
C ARG A 113 -7.70 36.21 -22.89
N GLY A 114 -8.54 36.83 -23.74
CA GLY A 114 -8.69 36.50 -25.16
C GLY A 114 -9.83 35.51 -25.46
N PRO A 115 -10.02 35.11 -26.73
CA PRO A 115 -11.10 34.23 -27.17
C PRO A 115 -11.00 32.80 -26.58
N ASP A 116 -9.84 32.44 -26.04
CA ASP A 116 -9.60 31.18 -25.34
C ASP A 116 -9.51 31.34 -23.81
N ALA A 117 -10.01 32.44 -23.24
CA ALA A 117 -10.02 32.62 -21.79
C ALA A 117 -10.70 31.42 -21.10
N GLY A 118 -10.10 30.92 -20.03
CA GLY A 118 -10.52 29.69 -19.33
C GLY A 118 -10.00 28.38 -19.92
N LYS A 119 -9.51 28.34 -21.17
CA LYS A 119 -8.88 27.15 -21.75
C LYS A 119 -7.43 26.98 -21.26
N PRO A 120 -6.88 25.75 -21.22
CA PRO A 120 -5.50 25.53 -20.83
C PRO A 120 -4.51 26.24 -21.77
N CYS A 121 -3.37 26.63 -21.22
CA CYS A 121 -2.29 27.28 -21.97
C CYS A 121 -1.78 26.44 -23.14
N GLY A 122 -1.69 25.11 -22.96
CA GLY A 122 -1.31 24.16 -24.02
C GLY A 122 0.18 24.15 -24.39
N LYS A 123 0.98 25.10 -23.87
CA LYS A 123 2.44 25.08 -24.05
C LYS A 123 3.06 23.88 -23.32
N PRO A 124 4.18 23.32 -23.82
CA PRO A 124 4.88 22.25 -23.12
C PRO A 124 5.21 22.64 -21.67
N GLY A 125 4.98 21.71 -20.74
CA GLY A 125 5.45 21.84 -19.37
C GLY A 125 6.98 21.90 -19.32
N VAL A 126 7.52 22.66 -18.38
CA VAL A 126 8.94 22.65 -18.05
C VAL A 126 9.11 22.20 -16.60
N GLY A 127 10.17 21.43 -16.33
CA GLY A 127 10.45 20.89 -14.99
C GLY A 127 9.75 19.57 -14.71
N HIS A 128 9.72 19.18 -13.44
CA HIS A 128 9.15 17.89 -13.02
C HIS A 128 7.61 17.95 -13.02
N PRO A 129 6.94 17.03 -13.72
CA PRO A 129 5.49 16.95 -13.67
C PRO A 129 5.03 16.54 -12.26
N VAL A 130 3.86 17.02 -11.88
CA VAL A 130 3.26 16.82 -10.57
C VAL A 130 1.86 16.24 -10.71
N ILE A 131 1.40 15.54 -9.69
CA ILE A 131 0.04 15.01 -9.63
C ILE A 131 -0.86 16.12 -9.08
N ASP A 132 -1.90 16.47 -9.84
CA ASP A 132 -3.02 17.30 -9.41
C ASP A 132 -4.18 16.39 -8.98
N TYR A 133 -4.85 16.81 -7.91
CA TYR A 133 -6.04 16.17 -7.36
C TYR A 133 -7.20 17.12 -7.57
N ASP A 134 -8.23 16.67 -8.27
CA ASP A 134 -9.44 17.46 -8.43
C ASP A 134 -10.36 17.24 -7.22
N PRO A 135 -10.55 18.26 -6.36
CA PRO A 135 -11.35 18.09 -5.15
C PRO A 135 -12.83 17.86 -5.47
N ASP A 136 -13.33 18.37 -6.60
CA ASP A 136 -14.75 18.30 -6.95
C ASP A 136 -15.12 16.96 -7.61
N THR A 137 -14.22 16.42 -8.43
CA THR A 137 -14.47 15.21 -9.23
C THR A 137 -13.75 13.97 -8.69
N GLY A 138 -12.78 14.15 -7.79
CA GLY A 138 -11.90 13.09 -7.30
C GLY A 138 -10.88 12.60 -8.35
N GLN A 139 -10.88 13.17 -9.56
CA GLN A 139 -9.96 12.76 -10.62
C GLN A 139 -8.54 13.20 -10.33
N THR A 140 -7.58 12.34 -10.65
CA THR A 140 -6.16 12.64 -10.54
C THR A 140 -5.55 12.72 -11.94
N ARG A 141 -4.59 13.62 -12.13
CA ARG A 141 -3.88 13.75 -13.42
C ARG A 141 -2.47 14.28 -13.26
N TRP A 142 -1.62 13.95 -14.23
CA TRP A 142 -0.30 14.58 -14.37
C TRP A 142 -0.46 15.97 -14.97
N ILE A 143 0.08 16.97 -14.29
CA ILE A 143 0.17 18.34 -14.79
C ILE A 143 1.61 18.82 -14.76
N ALA A 144 1.91 19.79 -15.60
CA ALA A 144 3.14 20.57 -15.55
C ALA A 144 2.80 22.02 -15.87
N TYR A 145 3.73 22.92 -15.61
CA TYR A 145 3.57 24.34 -15.91
C TYR A 145 4.64 24.76 -16.90
N CYS A 146 4.29 25.62 -17.86
CA CYS A 146 5.29 26.19 -18.77
C CYS A 146 6.13 27.23 -18.02
N ARG A 147 7.26 27.64 -18.61
CA ARG A 147 8.21 28.57 -17.97
C ARG A 147 7.58 29.87 -17.47
N ASN A 148 6.60 30.38 -18.21
CA ASN A 148 5.92 31.64 -17.91
C ASN A 148 4.81 31.50 -16.85
N HIS A 149 4.41 30.26 -16.56
CA HIS A 149 3.39 29.96 -15.57
C HIS A 149 3.96 29.08 -14.45
N SER A 150 5.28 28.97 -14.30
CA SER A 150 5.87 28.31 -13.14
C SER A 150 6.12 29.38 -12.08
N HIS A 151 5.33 29.37 -11.01
CA HIS A 151 5.42 30.36 -9.92
C HIS A 151 5.20 29.65 -8.56
N PRO A 152 5.90 30.05 -7.48
CA PRO A 152 5.75 29.44 -6.15
C PRO A 152 4.32 29.39 -5.62
N SER A 153 3.47 30.36 -5.98
CA SER A 153 2.04 30.38 -5.60
C SER A 153 1.24 29.19 -6.16
N LEU A 154 1.74 28.50 -7.18
CA LEU A 154 1.11 27.27 -7.68
C LEU A 154 1.36 26.09 -6.75
N ASP A 155 2.45 26.09 -6.00
CA ASP A 155 2.72 25.06 -4.99
C ASP A 155 1.68 25.19 -3.87
N GLU A 156 1.43 26.40 -3.39
CA GLU A 156 0.37 26.70 -2.42
C GLU A 156 -1.03 26.31 -2.95
N TRP A 157 -1.34 26.65 -4.21
CA TRP A 157 -2.59 26.26 -4.84
C TRP A 157 -2.76 24.73 -4.90
N ARG A 158 -1.70 23.99 -5.25
CA ARG A 158 -1.71 22.52 -5.26
C ARG A 158 -1.90 21.94 -3.86
N HIS A 159 -1.24 22.50 -2.85
CA HIS A 159 -1.42 22.07 -1.45
C HIS A 159 -2.87 22.25 -1.01
N LYS A 160 -3.49 23.41 -1.31
CA LYS A 160 -4.90 23.66 -0.99
C LYS A 160 -5.86 22.71 -1.71
N ARG A 161 -5.61 22.38 -2.97
CA ARG A 161 -6.43 21.41 -3.73
C ARG A 161 -6.32 19.99 -3.19
N ARG A 162 -5.10 19.56 -2.83
CA ARG A 162 -4.89 18.28 -2.16
C ARG A 162 -5.66 18.23 -0.84
N GLN A 163 -5.55 19.28 -0.02
CA GLN A 163 -6.28 19.33 1.25
C GLN A 163 -7.79 19.25 1.03
N ALA A 164 -8.34 20.04 0.09
CA ALA A 164 -9.75 19.98 -0.24
C ALA A 164 -10.19 18.59 -0.75
N TRP A 165 -9.35 17.90 -1.52
CA TRP A 165 -9.62 16.54 -1.96
C TRP A 165 -9.61 15.53 -0.82
N GLU A 166 -8.71 15.69 0.16
CA GLU A 166 -8.71 14.88 1.39
C GLU A 166 -9.96 15.14 2.23
N ASP A 167 -10.32 16.43 2.40
CA ASP A 167 -11.47 16.88 3.18
C ASP A 167 -12.82 16.42 2.56
N ASN A 168 -12.89 16.32 1.23
CA ASN A 168 -14.07 15.84 0.51
C ASN A 168 -14.28 14.31 0.61
N GLY A 169 -13.52 13.63 1.48
CA GLY A 169 -13.61 12.20 1.68
C GLY A 169 -12.99 11.48 0.50
N ARG A 170 -11.64 11.45 0.50
CA ARG A 170 -10.80 10.65 -0.43
C ARG A 170 -11.57 9.41 -0.92
N PRO A 171 -11.74 9.22 -2.24
CA PRO A 171 -12.49 8.09 -2.75
C PRO A 171 -11.99 6.78 -2.13
N SER A 172 -12.91 6.05 -1.50
CA SER A 172 -12.67 4.73 -0.93
C SER A 172 -13.28 3.68 -1.87
N PRO A 173 -12.56 2.60 -2.18
CA PRO A 173 -11.29 2.19 -1.58
C PRO A 173 -10.07 2.85 -2.24
N PRO A 174 -9.02 3.24 -1.47
CA PRO A 174 -7.71 3.41 -2.06
C PRO A 174 -7.19 2.07 -2.64
N PRO A 175 -6.38 2.09 -3.71
CA PRO A 175 -6.77 1.51 -5.02
C PRO A 175 -5.59 1.01 -5.90
N ASN A 176 -5.91 0.46 -7.08
CA ASN A 176 -5.12 0.16 -8.30
C ASN A 176 -3.65 -0.33 -8.27
N THR A 177 -2.80 -0.03 -7.27
CA THR A 177 -1.48 -0.63 -7.00
C THR A 177 -1.23 -0.70 -5.48
N GLY A 178 -0.52 -1.73 -5.00
CA GLY A 178 -0.29 -1.99 -3.57
C GLY A 178 -1.45 -2.76 -2.92
N GLY A 179 -1.33 -3.05 -1.63
CA GLY A 179 -2.26 -3.91 -0.90
C GLY A 179 -2.20 -5.37 -1.34
N VAL A 180 -1.14 -5.76 -2.05
CA VAL A 180 -1.04 -7.09 -2.66
C VAL A 180 -0.56 -8.09 -1.61
N LEU A 181 0.39 -7.71 -0.76
CA LEU A 181 0.85 -8.59 0.33
C LEU A 181 -0.29 -8.94 1.30
N ALA A 182 -1.26 -8.03 1.46
CA ALA A 182 -2.44 -8.26 2.29
C ALA A 182 -3.38 -9.37 1.78
N ARG A 183 -3.21 -9.83 0.54
CA ARG A 183 -3.93 -10.98 -0.02
C ARG A 183 -3.35 -12.32 0.45
N HIS A 184 -2.07 -12.32 0.84
CA HIS A 184 -1.31 -13.53 1.19
C HIS A 184 -1.12 -13.70 2.70
N PHE A 185 -1.00 -12.58 3.43
CA PHE A 185 -0.82 -12.59 4.89
C PHE A 185 -1.89 -11.75 5.56
N ALA A 186 -2.59 -12.33 6.54
CA ALA A 186 -3.46 -11.61 7.45
C ALA A 186 -2.65 -11.07 8.61
N THR A 187 -2.79 -9.78 8.86
CA THR A 187 -2.20 -9.04 9.99
C THR A 187 -2.91 -7.69 10.07
N ASP A 188 -2.60 -6.92 11.10
CA ASP A 188 -2.90 -5.50 11.14
C ASP A 188 -2.00 -4.75 10.13
N TRP A 189 -2.46 -4.69 8.88
CA TRP A 189 -1.74 -4.02 7.80
C TRP A 189 -1.71 -2.52 7.96
N ASP A 190 -2.74 -1.93 8.59
CA ASP A 190 -2.77 -0.48 8.83
C ASP A 190 -1.60 -0.07 9.73
N VAL A 191 -1.34 -0.83 10.80
CA VAL A 191 -0.19 -0.63 11.68
C VAL A 191 1.16 -0.85 10.96
N LEU A 192 1.25 -1.85 10.08
CA LEU A 192 2.47 -2.08 9.30
C LEU A 192 2.71 -1.01 8.25
N TYR A 193 1.66 -0.54 7.59
CA TYR A 193 1.72 0.55 6.63
C TYR A 193 2.04 1.86 7.34
N GLU A 194 1.55 2.11 8.55
CA GLU A 194 1.96 3.26 9.35
C GLU A 194 3.44 3.20 9.73
N TRP A 195 3.95 2.04 10.15
CA TRP A 195 5.38 1.86 10.43
C TRP A 195 6.25 2.02 9.17
N ALA A 196 5.79 1.48 8.04
CA ALA A 196 6.51 1.53 6.79
C ALA A 196 6.37 2.89 6.08
N ALA A 197 5.29 3.62 6.35
CA ALA A 197 5.09 4.98 5.89
C ALA A 197 6.22 5.83 6.45
N ASP A 198 7.00 6.37 5.54
CA ASP A 198 8.15 7.20 5.88
C ASP A 198 7.68 8.65 6.12
N PRO A 199 7.87 9.24 7.32
CA PRO A 199 7.51 10.64 7.57
C PRO A 199 8.45 11.63 6.88
N SER A 200 9.58 11.20 6.30
CA SER A 200 10.47 12.02 5.47
C SER A 200 11.59 11.14 4.88
N ARG A 201 12.10 11.27 3.66
CA ARG A 201 13.10 12.30 3.26
C ARG A 201 14.08 12.86 4.33
N THR A 202 14.10 12.37 5.57
CA THR A 202 14.96 12.82 6.66
C THR A 202 15.83 11.63 6.99
N LEU A 203 17.13 11.80 6.75
CA LEU A 203 18.16 10.96 7.33
C LEU A 203 17.91 10.97 8.83
N LEU A 204 17.48 9.84 9.39
CA LEU A 204 17.44 9.71 10.83
C LEU A 204 18.88 9.93 11.33
N PRO A 205 19.10 10.84 12.30
CA PRO A 205 20.37 10.88 13.02
C PRO A 205 20.61 9.50 13.63
N GLU A 206 21.87 9.12 13.81
CA GLU A 206 22.39 7.75 14.03
C GLU A 206 21.76 6.91 15.18
N ASP A 207 20.72 7.37 15.86
CA ASP A 207 20.09 6.65 16.96
C ASP A 207 18.80 5.94 16.52
N ASN A 208 18.99 4.68 16.12
CA ASN A 208 18.04 3.57 16.01
C ASN A 208 16.78 3.76 15.12
N PRO A 209 16.57 2.88 14.11
CA PRO A 209 15.34 2.90 13.31
C PRO A 209 14.11 2.63 14.19
N PRO A 210 12.94 3.21 13.85
CA PRO A 210 11.70 2.98 14.58
C PRO A 210 11.42 1.48 14.68
N THR A 211 11.20 1.01 15.91
CA THR A 211 10.97 -0.40 16.21
C THR A 211 9.79 -0.91 15.38
N PRO A 212 9.95 -2.02 14.65
CA PRO A 212 8.83 -2.60 13.92
C PRO A 212 7.70 -2.97 14.89
N PRO A 213 6.43 -2.82 14.47
CA PRO A 213 5.31 -3.29 15.27
C PRO A 213 5.41 -4.81 15.44
N GLN A 214 4.59 -5.37 16.34
CA GLN A 214 4.43 -6.82 16.50
C GLN A 214 3.17 -7.30 15.75
N PRO A 215 3.22 -7.41 14.41
CA PRO A 215 2.12 -7.97 13.64
C PRO A 215 1.90 -9.43 14.02
N LYS A 216 0.64 -9.82 14.18
CA LYS A 216 0.24 -11.22 14.19
C LYS A 216 0.02 -11.67 12.76
N PHE A 217 1.11 -12.04 12.08
CA PHE A 217 1.00 -12.62 10.74
C PHE A 217 0.37 -14.01 10.81
N THR A 218 -0.75 -14.19 10.14
CA THR A 218 -1.34 -15.49 9.81
C THR A 218 -1.41 -15.62 8.29
N LEU A 219 -1.17 -16.81 7.75
CA LEU A 219 -1.31 -17.05 6.32
C LEU A 219 -2.80 -17.11 5.97
N ILE A 220 -3.22 -16.40 4.93
CA ILE A 220 -4.59 -16.51 4.41
C ILE A 220 -4.64 -17.78 3.55
N GLN A 221 -5.36 -18.79 4.02
CA GLN A 221 -5.56 -20.01 3.23
C GLN A 221 -6.58 -19.72 2.13
N GLY A 222 -6.10 -19.48 0.91
CA GLY A 222 -6.94 -19.30 -0.26
C GLY A 222 -7.50 -20.63 -0.80
N GLY A 223 -8.79 -20.85 -0.58
CA GLY A 223 -9.69 -21.51 -1.51
C GLY A 223 -10.77 -20.49 -1.90
N ALA A 224 -11.16 -20.47 -3.18
CA ALA A 224 -12.19 -19.55 -3.68
C ALA A 224 -13.58 -19.85 -3.04
N GLU A 225 -14.41 -18.78 -3.02
CA GLU A 225 -15.85 -18.70 -2.71
C GLU A 225 -16.32 -18.54 -1.24
N GLY A 226 -17.06 -17.45 -0.99
CA GLY A 226 -18.02 -17.34 0.12
C GLY A 226 -18.00 -16.04 0.95
N ASP A 227 -18.48 -14.94 0.35
CA ASP A 227 -19.27 -13.85 0.96
C ASP A 227 -18.95 -13.30 2.38
N PRO A 228 -18.62 -12.01 2.57
CA PRO A 228 -18.68 -11.35 3.87
C PRO A 228 -20.01 -10.59 4.10
N ALA A 229 -21.15 -11.08 3.62
CA ALA A 229 -22.43 -10.81 4.27
C ALA A 229 -22.54 -11.63 5.58
N GLY A 230 -21.73 -11.25 6.57
CA GLY A 230 -21.62 -11.93 7.86
C GLY A 230 -21.71 -11.01 9.07
N ARG A 231 -22.30 -9.81 8.93
CA ARG A 231 -22.81 -9.10 10.11
C ARG A 231 -24.19 -9.64 10.44
N GLN A 232 -24.23 -10.47 11.48
CA GLN A 232 -25.45 -10.67 12.27
C GLN A 232 -26.09 -9.32 12.57
N ARG A 233 -27.33 -9.12 12.11
CA ARG A 233 -28.26 -8.20 12.75
C ARG A 233 -29.56 -8.95 13.08
N PRO A 234 -30.09 -8.72 14.28
CA PRO A 234 -31.10 -9.57 14.90
C PRO A 234 -32.51 -9.27 14.39
N GLY A 235 -33.39 -10.26 14.55
CA GLY A 235 -34.80 -10.04 14.92
C GLY A 235 -35.71 -9.41 13.88
N ARG A 236 -36.52 -10.27 13.24
CA ARG A 236 -37.87 -9.92 12.79
C ARG A 236 -38.62 -9.24 13.95
N GLU A 237 -39.09 -8.00 13.76
CA GLU A 237 -40.36 -7.56 14.33
C GLU A 237 -40.96 -6.37 13.57
N ALA A 238 -42.21 -6.58 13.17
CA ALA A 238 -43.25 -5.62 12.79
C ALA A 238 -42.99 -4.63 11.63
N LEU A 239 -43.46 -5.03 10.44
CA LEU A 239 -44.18 -4.12 9.55
C LEU A 239 -45.26 -3.36 10.35
N LYS A 240 -45.18 -2.03 10.38
CA LYS A 240 -46.37 -1.18 10.51
C LYS A 240 -46.53 -0.37 9.23
N VAL A 241 -47.53 -0.78 8.48
CA VAL A 241 -48.17 -0.06 7.39
C VAL A 241 -48.71 1.25 7.95
N CYS A 242 -48.32 2.37 7.36
CA CYS A 242 -49.01 3.65 7.52
C CYS A 242 -49.39 4.15 6.13
N ASP A 243 -50.58 3.77 5.66
CA ASP A 243 -51.27 4.51 4.62
C ASP A 243 -52.40 5.34 5.26
N ALA A 244 -52.34 6.63 4.95
CA ALA A 244 -53.37 7.66 4.82
C ALA A 244 -54.69 7.57 5.61
N THR A 245 -55.00 8.65 6.36
CA THR A 245 -56.22 9.46 6.15
C THR A 245 -56.20 10.70 7.06
N GLY A 246 -56.53 11.87 6.50
CA GLY A 246 -56.99 13.02 7.29
C GLY A 246 -56.47 14.40 6.87
N GLN A 247 -56.92 14.89 5.71
CA GLN A 247 -57.60 16.19 5.58
C GLN A 247 -58.44 16.20 4.31
#